data_AF-A0A0P8X9S0-F1
#
_entry.id   AF-A0A0P8X9S0-F1
#
_cell.length_a   1.000
_cell.length_b   1.000
_cell.length_c   1.000
_cell.angle_alpha   90.00
_cell.angle_beta   90.00
_cell.angle_gamma   90.00
#
_symmetry.space_group_name_H-M   'P 1'
#
loop_
_entity.id
_entity.type
_entity.pdbx_description
1 polymer ?
#
loop_
_entity_poly.entity_id
_entity_poly.type
_entity_poly.pdbx_seq_one_letter_code
_entity_poly.pdbx_strand_id
1 'polypeptide(L)'
;MEFRDVIEKELANPKLWTLITFKTPYGPGETMDQLANLLEELGWKVTFKANWWTADIPYGVIRLDAEYEGREKIILGRWILGSKCELLKIENLDLEKGKNEFYRLVDGITSTLIHDPVIRTMREQY
;
A
#
# COMPACT_ATOMS: atom_id res chain seq x y z
N MET A 1 2.62 -7.20 12.61
CA MET A 1 1.69 -6.05 12.81
C MET A 1 0.45 -6.52 13.58
N GLU A 2 -0.11 -5.68 14.47
CA GLU A 2 -1.15 -6.09 15.44
C GLU A 2 -2.56 -6.32 14.84
N PHE A 3 -2.77 -6.06 13.55
CA PHE A 3 -4.07 -6.12 12.89
C PHE A 3 -4.12 -7.18 11.77
N ARG A 4 -3.39 -8.29 11.97
CA ARG A 4 -3.31 -9.43 11.05
C ARG A 4 -4.68 -10.00 10.71
N ASP A 5 -5.49 -10.33 11.72
CA ASP A 5 -6.78 -11.00 11.52
C ASP A 5 -7.76 -10.16 10.69
N VAL A 6 -7.70 -8.83 10.84
CA VAL A 6 -8.53 -7.90 10.08
C VAL A 6 -8.07 -7.85 8.62
N ILE A 7 -6.77 -7.84 8.37
CA ILE A 7 -6.22 -7.86 7.01
C ILE A 7 -6.57 -9.17 6.32
N GLU A 8 -6.41 -10.32 6.99
CA GLU A 8 -6.76 -11.62 6.42
C GLU A 8 -8.22 -11.66 5.96
N LYS A 9 -9.14 -11.20 6.82
CA LYS A 9 -10.57 -11.16 6.50
C LYS A 9 -10.87 -10.28 5.29
N GLU A 10 -10.23 -9.11 5.19
CA GLU A 10 -10.44 -8.19 4.07
C GLU A 10 -9.76 -8.64 2.77
N LEU A 11 -8.66 -9.39 2.86
CA LEU A 11 -7.99 -9.98 1.71
C LEU A 11 -8.83 -11.07 1.04
N ALA A 12 -9.73 -11.73 1.77
CA ALA A 12 -10.70 -12.66 1.19
C ALA A 12 -11.73 -11.99 0.25
N ASN A 13 -11.84 -10.65 0.27
CA ASN A 13 -12.71 -9.90 -0.64
C ASN A 13 -12.30 -10.11 -2.12
N PRO A 14 -13.22 -10.38 -3.05
CA PRO A 14 -12.87 -10.67 -4.46
C PRO A 14 -12.38 -9.45 -5.25
N LYS A 15 -12.46 -8.24 -4.70
CA LYS A 15 -11.95 -7.04 -5.36
C LYS A 15 -10.43 -7.07 -5.47
N LEU A 16 -9.94 -6.65 -6.64
CA LEU A 16 -8.51 -6.62 -6.96
C LEU A 16 -7.72 -5.66 -6.07
N TRP A 17 -8.30 -4.51 -5.66
CA TRP A 17 -7.58 -3.50 -4.91
C TRP A 17 -8.02 -3.47 -3.44
N THR A 18 -7.04 -3.40 -2.53
CA THR A 18 -7.27 -3.18 -1.10
C THR A 18 -6.39 -2.04 -0.60
N LEU A 19 -7.02 -0.98 -0.11
CA LEU A 19 -6.35 0.14 0.54
C LEU A 19 -6.40 -0.05 2.06
N ILE A 20 -5.23 -0.13 2.68
CA ILE A 20 -5.05 -0.25 4.13
C ILE A 20 -4.46 1.08 4.60
N THR A 21 -5.20 1.81 5.43
CA THR A 21 -4.75 3.04 6.06
C THR A 21 -4.40 2.78 7.52
N PHE A 22 -3.17 3.09 7.92
CA PHE A 22 -2.68 2.77 9.26
C PHE A 22 -1.60 3.75 9.74
N LYS A 23 -1.35 3.75 11.06
CA LYS A 23 -0.17 4.38 11.66
C LYS A 23 0.91 3.34 11.93
N THR A 24 2.16 3.78 11.91
CA THR A 24 3.34 2.94 12.13
C THR A 24 4.41 3.72 12.91
N PRO A 25 5.12 3.11 13.87
CA PRO A 25 6.30 3.71 14.47
C PRO A 25 7.57 3.52 13.63
N TYR A 26 7.48 2.70 12.57
CA TYR A 26 8.61 2.29 11.77
C TYR A 26 8.88 3.27 10.62
N GLY A 27 10.12 3.26 10.14
CA GLY A 27 10.51 4.02 8.95
C GLY A 27 9.84 3.49 7.67
N PRO A 28 9.99 4.19 6.53
CA PRO A 28 9.36 3.83 5.26
C PRO A 28 9.70 2.42 4.78
N GLY A 29 10.99 2.05 4.80
CA GLY A 29 11.44 0.71 4.37
C GLY A 29 10.93 -0.39 5.29
N GLU A 30 11.12 -0.22 6.59
CA GLU A 30 10.66 -1.19 7.60
C GLU A 30 9.14 -1.36 7.58
N THR A 31 8.38 -0.28 7.40
CA THR A 31 6.91 -0.35 7.27
C THR A 31 6.49 -1.18 6.05
N MET A 32 7.16 -0.97 4.91
CA MET A 32 6.90 -1.76 3.70
C MET A 32 7.21 -3.24 3.92
N ASP A 33 8.37 -3.55 4.51
CA ASP A 33 8.78 -4.93 4.75
C ASP A 33 7.87 -5.63 5.77
N GLN A 34 7.44 -4.93 6.84
CA GLN A 34 6.48 -5.46 7.81
C GLN A 34 5.13 -5.80 7.15
N LEU A 35 4.63 -4.94 6.25
CA LEU A 35 3.40 -5.19 5.53
C LEU A 35 3.55 -6.34 4.52
N ALA A 36 4.68 -6.40 3.80
CA ALA A 36 4.96 -7.49 2.86
C ALA A 36 5.09 -8.84 3.57
N ASN A 37 5.86 -8.91 4.66
CA ASN A 37 6.01 -10.11 5.48
C ASN A 37 4.65 -10.58 6.03
N LEU A 38 3.79 -9.65 6.45
CA LEU A 38 2.43 -9.99 6.87
C LEU A 38 1.62 -10.67 5.76
N LEU A 39 1.71 -10.19 4.52
CA LEU A 39 1.04 -10.82 3.38
C LEU A 39 1.60 -12.23 3.13
N GLU A 40 2.92 -12.39 3.17
CA GLU A 40 3.59 -13.68 3.00
C GLU A 40 3.22 -14.69 4.11
N GLU A 41 3.13 -14.25 5.36
CA GLU A 41 2.64 -15.05 6.49
C GLU A 41 1.16 -15.45 6.36
N LEU A 42 0.38 -14.74 5.54
CA LEU A 42 -0.99 -15.07 5.17
C LEU A 42 -1.07 -15.93 3.90
N GLY A 43 0.08 -16.37 3.38
CA GLY A 43 0.21 -17.23 2.21
C GLY A 43 0.26 -16.49 0.87
N TRP A 44 0.16 -15.16 0.86
CA TRP A 44 0.24 -14.37 -0.37
C TRP A 44 1.69 -14.21 -0.80
N LYS A 45 2.00 -14.55 -2.06
CA LYS A 45 3.31 -14.33 -2.64
C LYS A 45 3.42 -12.90 -3.16
N VAL A 46 4.25 -12.06 -2.57
CA VAL A 46 4.50 -10.70 -3.05
C VAL A 46 5.38 -10.74 -4.30
N THR A 47 4.87 -10.24 -5.42
CA THR A 47 5.58 -10.22 -6.72
C THR A 47 6.18 -8.86 -7.03
N PHE A 48 5.62 -7.79 -6.46
CA PHE A 48 6.13 -6.42 -6.60
C PHE A 48 5.95 -5.65 -5.30
N LYS A 49 6.91 -4.78 -4.98
CA LYS A 49 6.79 -3.80 -3.90
C LYS A 49 7.42 -2.46 -4.30
N ALA A 50 6.72 -1.38 -3.98
CA ALA A 50 7.21 -0.03 -4.12
C ALA A 50 6.69 0.83 -2.97
N ASN A 51 7.43 1.88 -2.63
CA ASN A 51 7.06 2.80 -1.56
C ASN A 51 7.40 4.23 -1.96
N TRP A 52 6.42 5.11 -1.85
CA TRP A 52 6.55 6.55 -2.02
C TRP A 52 6.32 7.21 -0.67
N TRP A 53 7.16 8.16 -0.29
CA TRP A 53 7.05 8.84 0.99
C TRP A 53 7.71 10.21 0.95
N THR A 54 7.33 11.08 1.87
CA THR A 54 7.98 12.37 2.08
C THR A 54 8.40 12.53 3.54
N ALA A 55 9.51 13.24 3.77
CA ALA A 55 10.00 13.54 5.11
C ALA A 55 9.33 14.77 5.73
N ASP A 56 8.82 15.70 4.89
CA ASP A 56 8.22 16.96 5.32
C ASP A 56 6.92 16.75 6.10
N ILE A 57 6.16 15.75 5.69
CA ILE A 57 4.99 15.23 6.40
C ILE A 57 5.26 13.73 6.49
N PRO A 58 5.49 13.14 7.67
CA PRO A 58 5.98 11.77 7.77
C PRO A 58 4.84 10.77 7.49
N TYR A 59 4.54 10.60 6.20
CA TYR A 59 3.53 9.72 5.64
C TYR A 59 4.03 9.15 4.32
N GLY A 60 3.44 8.04 3.91
CA GLY A 60 3.74 7.43 2.63
C GLY A 60 2.69 6.44 2.16
N VAL A 61 2.95 5.91 0.99
CA VAL A 61 2.10 4.98 0.26
C VAL A 61 2.97 3.84 -0.22
N ILE A 62 2.64 2.65 0.23
CA ILE A 62 3.22 1.40 -0.22
C ILE A 62 2.28 0.82 -1.27
N ARG A 63 2.84 0.26 -2.35
CA ARG A 63 2.11 -0.63 -3.26
C ARG A 63 2.77 -2.00 -3.19
N LEU A 64 1.96 -3.02 -2.94
CA LEU A 64 2.35 -4.42 -3.03
C LEU A 64 1.42 -5.10 -4.03
N ASP A 65 2.00 -5.79 -5.01
CA ASP A 65 1.23 -6.69 -5.86
C ASP A 65 1.52 -8.11 -5.38
N ALA A 66 0.47 -8.90 -5.14
CA ALA A 66 0.57 -10.21 -4.52
C ALA A 66 -0.37 -11.24 -5.15
N GLU A 67 0.03 -12.51 -5.09
CA GLU A 67 -0.68 -13.64 -5.65
C GLU A 67 -0.99 -14.70 -4.58
N TYR A 68 -2.21 -15.24 -4.58
CA TYR A 68 -2.62 -16.36 -3.74
C TYR A 68 -3.49 -17.34 -4.53
N GLU A 69 -3.04 -18.58 -4.72
CA GLU A 69 -3.78 -19.64 -5.42
C GLU A 69 -4.38 -19.21 -6.78
N GLY A 70 -3.60 -18.45 -7.56
CA GLY A 70 -4.02 -17.93 -8.87
C GLY A 70 -4.90 -16.67 -8.82
N ARG A 71 -5.11 -16.09 -7.64
CA ARG A 71 -5.76 -14.78 -7.45
C ARG A 71 -4.71 -13.70 -7.29
N GLU A 72 -4.84 -12.63 -8.06
CA GLU A 72 -4.02 -11.43 -7.92
C GLU A 72 -4.71 -10.42 -7.01
N LYS A 73 -3.90 -9.67 -6.27
CA LYS A 73 -4.35 -8.57 -5.40
C LYS A 73 -3.32 -7.45 -5.40
N ILE A 74 -3.81 -6.23 -5.50
CA ILE A 74 -3.01 -5.01 -5.36
C ILE A 74 -3.35 -4.38 -4.02
N ILE A 75 -2.37 -4.34 -3.13
CA ILE A 75 -2.49 -3.79 -1.78
C ILE A 75 -1.82 -2.42 -1.77
N LEU A 76 -2.58 -1.40 -1.38
CA LEU A 76 -2.09 -0.07 -1.10
C LEU A 76 -1.98 0.12 0.41
N GLY A 77 -0.76 0.28 0.92
CA GLY A 77 -0.51 0.61 2.32
C GLY A 77 -0.32 2.11 2.50
N ARG A 78 -1.39 2.84 2.84
CA ARG A 78 -1.28 4.25 3.24
C ARG A 78 -0.88 4.31 4.70
N TRP A 79 0.35 4.76 4.96
CA TRP A 79 0.89 4.80 6.31
C TRP A 79 1.19 6.24 6.76
N ILE A 80 1.07 6.46 8.07
CA ILE A 80 1.40 7.72 8.74
C ILE A 80 2.32 7.38 9.91
N LEU A 81 3.41 8.11 10.09
CA LEU A 81 4.29 7.93 11.23
C LEU A 81 3.54 8.28 12.52
N GLY A 82 3.62 7.40 13.50
CA GLY A 82 2.97 7.54 14.80
C GLY A 82 3.77 6.86 15.90
N SER A 83 3.22 6.80 17.10
CA SER A 83 3.89 6.16 18.26
C SER A 83 3.72 4.65 18.32
N LYS A 84 2.77 4.09 17.56
CA LYS A 84 2.43 2.66 17.54
C LYS A 84 1.76 2.25 16.24
N CYS A 85 1.70 0.94 16.00
CA CYS A 85 0.89 0.39 14.93
C CYS A 85 -0.60 0.57 15.25
N GLU A 86 -1.35 1.20 14.36
CA GLU A 86 -2.78 1.42 14.56
C GLU A 86 -3.49 1.35 13.22
N LEU A 87 -4.38 0.36 13.03
CA LEU A 87 -5.21 0.30 11.83
C LEU A 87 -6.29 1.38 11.92
N LEU A 88 -6.38 2.23 10.89
CA LEU A 88 -7.39 3.29 10.83
C LEU A 88 -8.56 2.90 9.93
N LYS A 89 -8.28 2.29 8.77
CA LYS A 89 -9.30 1.96 7.78
C LYS A 89 -8.80 0.89 6.80
N ILE A 90 -9.71 0.03 6.32
CA ILE A 90 -9.48 -0.82 5.15
C ILE A 90 -10.61 -0.59 4.15
N GLU A 91 -10.26 -0.47 2.87
CA GLU A 91 -11.21 -0.27 1.78
C GLU A 91 -10.89 -1.22 0.62
N ASN A 92 -11.90 -1.96 0.16
CA ASN A 92 -11.78 -2.79 -1.05
C ASN A 92 -12.37 -2.04 -2.24
N LEU A 93 -11.52 -1.75 -3.22
CA LEU A 93 -11.81 -0.88 -4.34
C LEU A 93 -11.91 -1.67 -5.65
N ASP A 94 -12.80 -1.23 -6.52
CA ASP A 94 -12.88 -1.72 -7.89
C ASP A 94 -11.72 -1.13 -8.72
N LEU A 95 -11.40 -1.73 -9.86
CA LEU A 95 -10.23 -1.37 -10.67
C LEU A 95 -10.05 0.14 -10.90
N GLU A 96 -11.10 0.82 -11.38
CA GLU A 96 -11.05 2.26 -11.69
C GLU A 96 -10.82 3.10 -10.42
N LYS A 97 -11.51 2.77 -9.33
CA LYS A 97 -11.36 3.48 -8.05
C LYS A 97 -9.99 3.25 -7.43
N GLY A 98 -9.49 2.01 -7.46
CA GLY A 98 -8.16 1.67 -6.96
C GLY A 98 -7.06 2.40 -7.72
N LYS A 99 -7.14 2.41 -9.05
CA LYS A 99 -6.22 3.14 -9.93
C LYS A 99 -6.23 4.65 -9.63
N ASN A 100 -7.41 5.27 -9.59
CA ASN A 100 -7.54 6.69 -9.31
C ASN A 100 -7.02 7.06 -7.91
N GLU A 101 -7.30 6.23 -6.91
CA GLU A 101 -6.84 6.46 -5.54
C GLU A 101 -5.31 6.32 -5.42
N PHE A 102 -4.71 5.33 -6.10
CA PHE A 102 -3.26 5.21 -6.18
C PHE A 102 -2.60 6.46 -6.77
N TYR A 103 -3.05 6.92 -7.93
CA TYR A 103 -2.49 8.13 -8.54
C TYR A 103 -2.71 9.36 -7.66
N ARG A 104 -3.87 9.52 -7.05
CA ARG A 104 -4.15 10.63 -6.13
C ARG A 104 -3.19 10.64 -4.93
N LEU A 105 -2.95 9.47 -4.34
CA LEU A 105 -2.07 9.30 -3.19
C LEU A 105 -0.61 9.57 -3.57
N VAL A 106 -0.17 9.03 -4.70
CA VAL A 106 1.18 9.23 -5.23
C VAL A 106 1.39 10.69 -5.66
N ASP A 107 0.46 11.29 -6.37
CA ASP A 107 0.50 12.71 -6.77
C ASP A 107 0.53 13.64 -5.55
N GLY A 108 -0.12 13.26 -4.44
CA GLY A 108 -0.04 13.99 -3.18
C GLY A 108 1.36 13.99 -2.58
N ILE A 109 2.07 12.86 -2.68
CA ILE A 109 3.46 12.73 -2.23
C ILE A 109 4.40 13.43 -3.22
N THR A 110 4.19 13.24 -4.52
CA THR A 110 5.08 13.77 -5.55
C THR A 110 4.87 15.24 -5.85
N SER A 111 3.72 15.83 -5.52
CA SER A 111 3.57 17.29 -5.48
C SER A 111 4.43 17.92 -4.38
N THR A 112 4.79 17.14 -3.36
CA THR A 112 5.84 17.52 -2.39
C THR A 112 7.26 17.22 -2.92
N LEU A 113 7.43 16.26 -3.84
CA LEU A 113 8.75 15.81 -4.36
C LEU A 113 9.13 16.30 -5.78
N ILE A 114 8.21 16.98 -6.49
CA ILE A 114 8.21 17.66 -7.81
C ILE A 114 8.98 17.04 -9.01
N HIS A 115 9.81 15.99 -8.88
CA HIS A 115 10.70 15.54 -9.96
C HIS A 115 10.89 14.02 -10.11
N ASP A 116 9.99 13.17 -9.60
CA ASP A 116 10.22 11.72 -9.70
C ASP A 116 9.88 11.16 -11.12
N PRO A 117 10.88 10.66 -11.89
CA PRO A 117 10.69 10.15 -13.24
C PRO A 117 9.91 8.82 -13.30
N VAL A 118 9.81 8.06 -12.20
CA VAL A 118 9.06 6.79 -12.15
C VAL A 118 7.57 7.03 -12.35
N ILE A 119 7.04 8.14 -11.82
CA ILE A 119 5.61 8.48 -11.94
C ILE A 119 5.24 8.77 -13.40
N ARG A 120 6.15 9.41 -14.14
CA ARG A 120 5.94 9.70 -15.56
C ARG A 120 5.87 8.42 -16.38
N THR A 121 6.81 7.49 -16.16
CA THR A 121 6.82 6.19 -16.88
C THR A 121 5.59 5.35 -16.55
N MET A 122 5.11 5.35 -15.31
CA MET A 122 3.88 4.63 -14.92
C MET A 122 2.60 5.26 -15.48
N ARG A 123 2.59 6.57 -15.79
CA ARG A 123 1.47 7.22 -16.50
C ARG A 123 1.46 6.91 -17.99
N GLU A 124 2.63 6.69 -18.61
CA GLU A 124 2.79 6.47 -20.05
C GLU A 124 2.56 5.01 -20.49
N GLN A 125 2.65 4.04 -19.57
CA GLN A 125 2.45 2.62 -19.86
C GLN A 125 0.98 2.16 -19.85
N TYR A 126 0.01 3.07 -19.68
CA TYR A 126 -1.44 2.79 -19.65
C TYR A 126 -2.24 3.89 -20.34
#